data_AF-A0A6N3IR56-F1
#
_entry.id   AF-A0A6N3IR56-F1
#
_cell.length_a   1.000
_cell.length_b   1.000
_cell.length_c   1.000
_cell.angle_alpha   90.00
_cell.angle_beta   90.00
_cell.angle_gamma   90.00
#
_symmetry.space_group_name_H-M   'P 1'
#
loop_
_entity.id
_entity.type
_entity.pdbx_description
1 polymer ?
#
loop_
_entity_poly.entity_id
_entity_poly.type
_entity_poly.pdbx_seq_one_letter_code
_entity_poly.pdbx_strand_id
1 'polypeptide(L)'
;IGETDVTGTTTHFVPDPEIFTETIEFDYDTLANRVRELAFLTKGVNIIIEDLREGKERRNEYCYEGGIKSYVEHLNRSKEVVHEEPVYIEGEKDGITIEVALQYNDSYSSNIYSFANNINTYE
;
A
#
# COMPACT_ATOMS: atom_id res chain seq x y z
N ILE A 1 32.41 -12.27 -9.55
CA ILE A 1 31.41 -11.20 -9.81
C ILE A 1 31.07 -11.31 -11.28
N GLY A 2 29.79 -11.51 -11.62
CA GLY A 2 29.33 -11.60 -13.01
C GLY A 2 28.94 -10.22 -13.56
N GLU A 3 28.92 -10.08 -14.88
CA GLU A 3 28.36 -8.90 -15.53
C GLU A 3 26.84 -8.93 -15.47
N THR A 4 26.22 -7.78 -15.25
CA THR A 4 24.77 -7.63 -15.21
C THR A 4 24.40 -6.22 -15.68
N ASP A 5 23.28 -6.13 -16.39
CA ASP A 5 22.72 -4.85 -16.87
C ASP A 5 21.70 -4.26 -15.88
N VAL A 6 21.52 -4.88 -14.70
CA VAL A 6 20.54 -4.46 -13.70
C VAL A 6 21.19 -4.12 -12.36
N THR A 7 20.58 -3.19 -11.63
CA THR A 7 21.00 -2.78 -10.29
C THR A 7 19.88 -3.02 -9.29
N GLY A 8 20.22 -3.47 -8.08
CA GLY A 8 19.25 -3.66 -7.01
C GLY A 8 19.80 -4.52 -5.89
N THR A 9 18.94 -4.77 -4.90
CA THR A 9 19.25 -5.61 -3.75
C THR A 9 18.16 -6.66 -3.60
N THR A 10 18.55 -7.91 -3.43
CA THR A 10 17.64 -9.01 -3.11
C THR A 10 17.93 -9.49 -1.71
N THR A 11 16.89 -9.54 -0.88
CA THR A 11 16.97 -10.08 0.48
C THR A 11 16.08 -11.32 0.58
N HIS A 12 16.62 -12.39 1.15
CA HIS A 12 15.90 -13.60 1.48
C HIS A 12 16.13 -13.92 2.96
N PHE A 13 15.07 -14.27 3.68
CA PHE A 13 15.15 -14.63 5.09
C PHE A 13 14.10 -15.68 5.44
N VAL A 14 14.36 -16.42 6.52
CA VAL A 14 13.44 -17.40 7.11
C VAL A 14 13.26 -17.01 8.59
N PRO A 15 12.03 -16.85 9.11
CA PRO A 15 11.80 -16.55 10.52
C PRO A 15 12.32 -17.67 11.44
N ASP A 16 12.85 -17.29 12.61
CA ASP A 16 13.36 -18.23 13.61
C ASP A 16 12.20 -18.84 14.45
N PRO A 17 11.97 -20.17 14.41
CA PRO A 17 10.88 -20.81 15.14
C PRO A 17 11.06 -20.81 16.67
N GLU A 18 12.27 -20.59 17.20
CA GLU A 18 12.48 -20.44 18.64
C GLU A 18 12.02 -19.05 19.15
N ILE A 19 12.05 -18.05 18.26
CA ILE A 19 11.62 -16.68 18.56
C ILE A 19 10.13 -16.50 18.25
N PHE A 20 9.67 -16.96 17.09
CA PHE A 20 8.28 -16.85 16.64
C PHE A 20 7.49 -18.12 17.01
N THR A 21 7.06 -18.19 18.27
CA THR A 21 6.44 -19.40 18.83
C THR A 21 4.98 -19.61 18.42
N GLU A 22 4.25 -18.56 18.02
CA GLU A 22 2.84 -18.67 17.62
C GLU A 22 2.68 -19.16 16.18
N THR A 23 3.40 -18.55 15.24
CA THR A 23 3.39 -18.94 13.82
C THR A 23 4.58 -18.33 13.09
N ILE A 24 5.09 -19.06 12.10
CA ILE A 24 6.04 -18.56 11.08
C ILE A 24 5.39 -18.49 9.70
N GLU A 25 4.12 -18.86 9.59
CA GLU A 25 3.36 -18.80 8.35
C GLU A 25 2.93 -17.36 8.06
N PHE A 26 3.35 -16.85 6.92
CA PHE A 26 2.92 -15.55 6.44
C PHE A 26 1.47 -15.59 5.93
N ASP A 27 0.66 -14.64 6.41
CA ASP A 27 -0.67 -14.38 5.88
C ASP A 27 -0.56 -13.47 4.65
N TYR A 28 -0.81 -14.04 3.47
CA TYR A 28 -0.64 -13.30 2.23
C TYR A 28 -1.67 -12.18 2.09
N ASP A 29 -2.90 -12.32 2.59
CA ASP A 29 -3.91 -11.26 2.43
C ASP A 29 -3.56 -10.01 3.24
N THR A 30 -3.00 -10.19 4.44
CA THR A 30 -2.42 -9.11 5.26
C THR A 30 -1.26 -8.43 4.54
N LEU A 31 -0.31 -9.20 4.01
CA LEU A 31 0.82 -8.66 3.25
C LEU A 31 0.36 -7.94 1.99
N ALA A 32 -0.56 -8.54 1.22
CA ALA A 32 -1.09 -7.97 -0.01
C ALA A 32 -1.83 -6.65 0.23
N ASN A 33 -2.58 -6.55 1.34
CA ASN A 33 -3.23 -5.30 1.73
C ASN A 33 -2.20 -4.21 2.06
N ARG A 34 -1.16 -4.53 2.84
CA ARG A 34 -0.11 -3.57 3.18
C ARG A 34 0.71 -3.14 1.95
N VAL A 35 1.07 -4.09 1.08
CA VAL A 35 1.80 -3.81 -0.17
C VAL A 35 0.96 -2.93 -1.10
N ARG A 36 -0.35 -3.19 -1.23
CA ARG A 36 -1.26 -2.34 -2.00
C ARG A 36 -1.31 -0.92 -1.45
N GLU A 37 -1.42 -0.76 -0.13
CA GLU A 37 -1.37 0.57 0.51
C GLU A 37 -0.06 1.30 0.19
N LEU A 38 1.10 0.63 0.30
CA LEU A 38 2.39 1.23 -0.05
C LEU A 38 2.46 1.69 -1.52
N ALA A 39 1.86 0.93 -2.44
CA ALA A 39 1.79 1.31 -3.85
C ALA A 39 0.90 2.55 -4.08
N PHE A 40 -0.14 2.76 -3.27
CA PHE A 40 -0.91 4.00 -3.31
C PHE A 40 -0.15 5.20 -2.74
N LEU A 41 0.60 4.99 -1.65
CA LEU A 41 1.38 6.06 -1.01
C LEU A 41 2.59 6.49 -1.85
N THR A 42 3.06 5.62 -2.74
CA THR A 42 4.23 5.88 -3.59
C THR A 42 3.87 5.84 -5.07
N LYS A 43 3.43 7.00 -5.60
CA LYS A 43 3.01 7.16 -7.00
C LYS A 43 4.04 6.56 -7.98
N GLY A 44 3.54 5.76 -8.93
CA GLY A 44 4.35 5.19 -10.01
C GLY A 44 5.30 4.06 -9.59
N VAL A 45 5.30 3.64 -8.32
CA VAL A 45 6.06 2.45 -7.90
C VAL A 45 5.24 1.21 -8.18
N ASN A 46 5.82 0.29 -8.95
CA ASN A 46 5.26 -1.04 -9.17
C ASN A 46 5.73 -2.00 -8.07
N ILE A 47 4.78 -2.60 -7.33
CA ILE A 47 5.08 -3.61 -6.32
C ILE A 47 4.35 -4.91 -6.66
N ILE A 48 5.11 -5.99 -6.71
CA ILE A 48 4.60 -7.35 -6.97
C ILE A 48 4.71 -8.16 -5.69
N ILE A 49 3.65 -8.89 -5.35
CA ILE A 49 3.62 -9.90 -4.28
C ILE A 49 3.19 -11.23 -4.88
N GLU A 50 3.90 -12.29 -4.51
CA GLU A 50 3.70 -13.63 -5.04
C GLU A 50 3.82 -14.67 -3.92
N ASP A 51 2.85 -15.58 -3.84
CA ASP A 51 2.87 -16.77 -3.00
C ASP A 51 3.24 -17.96 -3.89
N LEU A 52 4.33 -18.64 -3.55
CA LEU A 52 4.83 -19.81 -4.28
C LEU A 52 4.59 -21.12 -3.51
N ARG A 53 3.85 -21.09 -2.40
CA ARG A 53 3.51 -22.31 -1.64
C ARG A 53 2.57 -23.18 -2.47
N GLU A 54 2.86 -24.48 -2.53
CA GLU A 54 2.07 -25.45 -3.29
C GLU A 54 0.59 -25.44 -2.86
N GLY A 55 -0.32 -25.34 -3.84
CA GLY A 55 -1.76 -25.27 -3.62
C GLY A 55 -2.28 -23.94 -3.10
N LYS A 56 -1.43 -22.91 -2.98
CA LYS A 56 -1.77 -21.52 -2.60
C LYS A 56 -1.19 -20.50 -3.57
N GLU A 57 -0.81 -20.92 -4.77
CA GLU A 57 -0.11 -20.09 -5.75
C GLU A 57 -0.98 -18.89 -6.15
N ARG A 58 -0.47 -17.68 -5.92
CA ARG A 58 -1.16 -16.44 -6.29
C ARG A 58 -0.18 -15.29 -6.46
N ARG A 59 -0.51 -14.37 -7.37
CA ARG A 59 0.29 -13.18 -7.67
C ARG A 59 -0.60 -11.95 -7.76
N ASN A 60 -0.20 -10.86 -7.11
CA ASN A 60 -0.79 -9.55 -7.31
C ASN A 60 0.29 -8.53 -7.68
N GLU A 61 -0.10 -7.57 -8.50
CA GLU A 61 0.75 -6.49 -8.99
C GLU A 61 0.00 -5.18 -8.80
N TYR A 62 0.68 -4.20 -8.20
CA TYR A 62 0.10 -2.93 -7.80
C TYR A 62 0.97 -1.79 -8.31
N CYS A 63 0.39 -0.96 -9.17
CA CYS A 63 0.99 0.29 -9.63
C CYS A 63 -0.13 1.32 -9.76
N TYR A 64 0.01 2.43 -9.05
CA TYR A 64 -1.02 3.47 -8.99
C TYR A 64 -0.43 4.84 -9.29
N GLU A 65 -0.64 5.32 -10.52
CA GLU A 65 -0.22 6.66 -10.96
C GLU A 65 -0.98 7.77 -10.22
N GLY A 66 -2.24 7.51 -9.84
CA GLY A 66 -3.08 8.46 -9.09
C GLY A 66 -2.73 8.59 -7.61
N GLY A 67 -1.82 7.76 -7.09
CA GLY A 67 -1.38 7.80 -5.69
C GLY A 67 -2.52 7.73 -4.67
N ILE A 68 -2.52 8.65 -3.71
CA ILE A 68 -3.53 8.71 -2.66
C ILE A 68 -4.93 9.06 -3.17
N LYS A 69 -5.09 9.66 -4.36
CA LYS A 69 -6.40 9.83 -5.01
C LYS A 69 -7.02 8.46 -5.28
N SER A 70 -6.26 7.56 -5.89
CA SER A 70 -6.67 6.17 -6.14
C SER A 70 -6.86 5.38 -4.84
N TYR A 71 -6.17 5.75 -3.75
CA TYR A 71 -6.42 5.15 -2.46
C TYR A 71 -7.81 5.48 -1.93
N VAL A 72 -8.22 6.75 -2.01
CA VAL A 72 -9.55 7.18 -1.58
C VAL A 72 -10.66 6.50 -2.41
N GLU A 73 -10.46 6.37 -3.72
CA GLU A 73 -11.36 5.60 -4.60
C GLU A 73 -11.46 4.14 -4.15
N HIS A 74 -10.32 3.53 -3.81
CA HIS A 74 -10.28 2.16 -3.31
C HIS A 74 -11.03 1.99 -1.99
N LEU A 75 -10.88 2.94 -1.05
CA LEU A 75 -11.56 2.93 0.24
C LEU A 75 -13.09 3.07 0.10
N ASN A 76 -13.54 3.83 -0.89
CA ASN A 76 -14.96 4.05 -1.16
C ASN A 76 -15.58 3.06 -2.15
N ARG A 77 -14.83 2.10 -2.71
CA ARG A 77 -15.31 1.17 -3.76
C ARG A 77 -16.60 0.40 -3.43
N SER A 78 -16.90 0.23 -2.14
CA SER A 78 -18.08 -0.50 -1.65
C SER A 78 -19.12 0.42 -1.01
N LYS A 79 -19.01 1.73 -1.21
CA LYS A 79 -19.90 2.76 -0.66
C LYS A 79 -20.49 3.61 -1.79
N GLU A 80 -21.63 4.24 -1.55
CA GLU A 80 -22.21 5.17 -2.52
C GLU A 80 -21.54 6.54 -2.35
N VAL A 81 -20.80 6.97 -3.37
CA VAL A 81 -20.06 8.24 -3.32
C VAL A 81 -20.97 9.42 -3.66
N VAL A 82 -20.77 10.55 -2.98
CA VAL A 82 -21.56 11.78 -3.21
C VAL A 82 -21.08 12.51 -4.46
N HIS A 83 -19.81 12.34 -4.83
CA HIS A 83 -19.21 12.91 -6.03
C HIS A 83 -18.22 11.91 -6.63
N GLU A 84 -18.20 11.84 -7.97
CA GLU A 84 -17.47 10.81 -8.72
C GLU A 84 -15.95 10.89 -8.50
N GLU A 85 -15.38 12.09 -8.64
CA GLU A 85 -13.93 12.28 -8.50
C GLU A 85 -13.56 12.72 -7.07
N PRO A 86 -12.59 12.05 -6.41
CA PRO A 86 -12.02 12.56 -5.17
C PRO A 86 -11.34 13.92 -5.38
N VAL A 87 -11.50 14.79 -4.39
CA VAL A 87 -10.73 16.03 -4.28
C VAL A 87 -9.29 15.67 -3.99
N TYR A 88 -8.36 16.25 -4.74
CA TYR A 88 -6.92 16.02 -4.59
C TYR A 88 -6.18 17.36 -4.56
N ILE A 89 -5.30 17.53 -3.58
CA ILE A 89 -4.48 18.74 -3.40
C ILE A 89 -3.07 18.30 -3.04
N GLU A 90 -2.07 18.88 -3.71
CA GLU A 90 -0.66 18.74 -3.37
C GLU A 90 -0.04 20.12 -3.13
N GLY A 91 0.95 20.17 -2.25
CA GLY A 91 1.68 21.39 -1.96
C GLY A 91 2.99 21.12 -1.24
N GLU A 92 3.86 22.12 -1.23
CA GLU A 92 5.13 22.08 -0.50
C GLU A 92 5.24 23.33 0.36
N LYS A 93 5.67 23.16 1.61
CA LYS A 93 5.98 24.27 2.51
C LYS A 93 7.17 23.90 3.40
N ASP A 94 8.14 24.81 3.48
CA ASP A 94 9.34 24.64 4.33
C ASP A 94 10.09 23.31 4.08
N GLY A 95 10.09 22.84 2.83
CA GLY A 95 10.69 21.55 2.42
C GLY A 95 9.87 20.31 2.79
N ILE A 96 8.64 20.49 3.28
CA ILE A 96 7.70 19.41 3.59
C ILE A 96 6.66 19.34 2.47
N THR A 97 6.63 18.22 1.76
CA THR A 97 5.58 17.90 0.78
C THR A 97 4.35 17.38 1.51
N ILE A 98 3.18 17.89 1.14
CA ILE A 98 1.89 17.49 1.69
C ILE A 98 1.00 17.12 0.51
N GLU A 99 0.38 15.95 0.60
CA GLU A 99 -0.68 15.52 -0.31
C GLU A 99 -1.95 15.23 0.49
N VAL A 100 -3.10 15.66 -0.02
CA VAL A 100 -4.41 15.42 0.61
C VAL A 100 -5.39 14.94 -0.46
N ALA A 101 -6.05 13.81 -0.19
CA ALA A 101 -7.15 13.30 -0.98
C ALA A 101 -8.40 13.10 -0.09
N LEU A 102 -9.58 13.48 -0.61
CA LEU A 102 -10.84 13.40 0.13
C LEU A 102 -12.00 13.05 -0.81
N GLN A 103 -12.90 12.18 -0.37
CA GLN A 103 -14.17 11.92 -1.03
C GLN A 103 -15.27 11.57 -0.05
N TYR A 104 -16.42 12.24 -0.19
CA TYR A 104 -17.61 11.97 0.60
C TYR A 104 -18.38 10.76 0.05
N ASN A 105 -18.96 10.00 0.98
CA ASN A 105 -19.90 8.90 0.72
C ASN A 105 -21.16 9.10 1.57
N ASP A 106 -22.18 8.30 1.29
CA ASP A 106 -23.49 8.31 1.96
C ASP A 106 -23.49 7.77 3.40
N SER A 107 -22.36 7.26 3.90
CA SER A 107 -22.24 6.69 5.23
C SER A 107 -22.01 7.76 6.30
N TYR A 108 -22.45 7.48 7.53
CA TYR A 108 -22.21 8.33 8.71
C TYR A 108 -20.84 8.08 9.38
N SER A 109 -20.03 7.17 8.83
CA SER A 109 -18.71 6.81 9.37
C SER A 109 -17.62 7.72 8.81
N SER A 110 -16.76 8.25 9.68
CA SER A 110 -15.57 9.01 9.27
C SER A 110 -14.35 8.10 9.26
N ASN A 111 -13.69 8.01 8.12
CA ASN A 111 -12.45 7.28 7.93
C ASN A 111 -11.35 8.29 7.59
N ILE A 112 -10.52 8.64 8.58
CA ILE A 112 -9.40 9.57 8.41
C ILE A 112 -8.10 8.77 8.56
N TYR A 113 -7.22 8.89 7.56
CA TYR A 113 -5.92 8.25 7.55
C TYR A 113 -4.83 9.31 7.39
N SER A 114 -3.80 9.23 8.22
CA SER A 114 -2.65 10.14 8.21
C SER A 114 -1.36 9.35 8.05
N PHE A 115 -0.44 9.89 7.26
CA PHE A 115 0.83 9.25 6.97
C PHE A 115 1.96 10.26 7.02
N ALA A 116 3.11 9.84 7.56
CA ALA A 116 4.36 10.56 7.49
C ALA A 116 5.43 9.61 6.92
N ASN A 117 6.06 9.99 5.81
CA ASN A 117 7.08 9.18 5.14
C ASN A 117 6.63 7.71 4.90
N ASN A 118 5.41 7.52 4.38
CA ASN A 118 4.78 6.21 4.11
C ASN A 118 4.46 5.34 5.34
N ILE A 119 4.62 5.89 6.54
CA ILE A 119 4.26 5.25 7.80
C ILE A 119 2.94 5.83 8.29
N ASN A 120 1.98 4.96 8.60
CA ASN A 120 0.70 5.37 9.14
C ASN A 120 0.89 5.93 10.56
N THR A 121 0.38 7.13 10.80
CA THR A 121 0.44 7.83 12.09
C THR A 121 -0.87 7.61 12.85
N TYR A 122 -1.14 6.36 13.22
CA TYR A 122 -2.25 6.03 14.11
C TYR A 122 -2.03 6.68 15.48
N GLU A 123 -3.08 7.31 16.03
CA GLU A 123 -3.20 7.71 17.45
C GLU A 123 -4.19 6.78 18.18
#